data_AF-A0A445KEI2-F1
#
_entry.id   AF-A0A445KEI2-F1
#
_cell.length_a   1.000
_cell.length_b   1.000
_cell.length_c   1.000
_cell.angle_alpha   90.00
_cell.angle_beta   90.00
_cell.angle_gamma   90.00
#
_symmetry.space_group_name_H-M   'P 1'
#
loop_
_entity.id
_entity.type
_entity.pdbx_description
1 polymer ?
#
loop_
_entity_poly.entity_id
_entity_poly.type
_entity_poly.pdbx_seq_one_letter_code
_entity_poly.pdbx_strand_id
1 'polypeptide(L)'
;MASTSNAIIQCTSSSSFQYDVFVSFRGEDTRNSFTGFLFGALKKQGIEAFKDDKDIRKGESIAPELIRAIEGSHVFVVVFSKDYASSTWCLRELAHIWDCIQTSHRPLLPIFYDVDPSQVRNQSGDYQKAFAQHQQSSRFQEKEIKTWREVLEQVASLSGWDIRNKQQHPVIEEIVQQIKNILGCKFSTLPYDNLVGMESHFAKLSKLICLGPVNDDVRVVGITGMGGIGKSTLGRALYERISHQFNSRCYIDDVSKLYQGYGTLGVQKELLSQSLNERNLEICNVSNGTLLVWERLSNAKALIVLDNADQDKQLDMFTGGRVDLLRKCLGRGSIVIIISRDKQILKAHGVDLIYQVKPLNYNDAVRLFCKKAFKNNYIMSDFENLTYDVLSHCQGHPLAIEVLGSSLFDKDVLHWRSALASLRENKSKSIMDVLRISFDQLEDTHKEIFLDIACFFNFFNEDDVKYVKEVLDFRGFNPEYGLQVLVDKSLITMDSRWIQMHDLLRDLGKYIVREKSPRKPWKWSRLWDFKDFLKVMSNNKVE
;
A
#
# COMPACT_ATOMS: atom_id res chain seq x y z
N MET A 1 38.57 -1.63 -33.90
CA MET A 1 38.20 -1.76 -32.48
C MET A 1 37.72 -0.40 -31.99
N ALA A 2 36.41 -0.19 -31.96
CA ALA A 2 35.81 1.02 -31.40
C ALA A 2 34.88 0.58 -30.26
N SER A 3 35.27 0.91 -29.04
CA SER A 3 34.54 0.65 -27.81
C SER A 3 33.36 1.61 -27.72
N THR A 4 32.14 1.11 -27.93
CA THR A 4 30.91 1.86 -27.66
C THR A 4 30.63 1.85 -26.16
N SER A 5 30.83 3.01 -25.52
CA SER A 5 30.48 3.26 -24.13
C SER A 5 28.96 3.17 -23.92
N ASN A 6 28.52 2.17 -23.17
CA ASN A 6 27.14 2.04 -22.70
C ASN A 6 26.89 3.09 -21.60
N ALA A 7 26.08 4.11 -21.90
CA ALA A 7 25.62 5.07 -20.92
C ALA A 7 24.56 4.42 -20.01
N ILE A 8 24.94 4.12 -18.77
CA ILE A 8 24.03 3.64 -17.72
C ILE A 8 23.39 4.86 -17.06
N ILE A 9 22.07 5.01 -17.18
CA ILE A 9 21.32 6.06 -16.46
C ILE A 9 21.00 5.54 -15.07
N GLN A 10 21.65 6.14 -14.06
CA GLN A 10 21.55 5.76 -12.66
C GLN A 10 20.48 6.61 -11.95
N CYS A 11 19.46 5.98 -11.38
CA CYS A 11 18.54 6.64 -10.44
C CYS A 11 18.95 6.26 -9.01
N THR A 12 19.23 7.27 -8.18
CA THR A 12 19.76 7.11 -6.82
C THR A 12 18.72 6.57 -5.84
N SER A 13 19.09 5.55 -5.05
CA SER A 13 18.29 4.99 -3.95
C SER A 13 18.66 5.63 -2.61
N SER A 14 17.66 5.92 -1.78
CA SER A 14 17.80 6.47 -0.42
C SER A 14 18.39 5.44 0.56
N SER A 15 19.28 5.89 1.45
CA SER A 15 19.98 5.09 2.47
C SER A 15 19.05 4.43 3.50
N SER A 16 19.26 3.13 3.79
CA SER A 16 18.53 2.38 4.81
C SER A 16 19.17 2.56 6.20
N PHE A 17 18.38 2.93 7.21
CA PHE A 17 18.79 2.98 8.62
C PHE A 17 18.88 1.56 9.23
N GLN A 18 19.84 1.34 10.13
CA GLN A 18 20.07 0.04 10.79
C GLN A 18 19.14 -0.18 11.98
N TYR A 19 18.78 0.89 12.72
CA TYR A 19 17.87 0.82 13.86
C TYR A 19 16.75 1.85 13.74
N ASP A 20 15.58 1.54 14.29
CA ASP A 20 14.49 2.50 14.37
C ASP A 20 14.75 3.57 15.41
N VAL A 21 15.16 3.13 16.61
CA VAL A 21 15.31 4.01 17.77
C VAL A 21 16.66 3.76 18.44
N PHE A 22 17.36 4.83 18.78
CA PHE A 22 18.47 4.78 19.74
C PHE A 22 17.99 5.35 21.08
N VAL A 23 18.20 4.61 22.17
CA VAL A 23 17.82 5.06 23.52
C VAL A 23 19.08 5.31 24.35
N SER A 24 19.35 6.57 24.70
CA SER A 24 20.40 6.94 25.66
C SER A 24 19.80 7.05 27.07
N PHE A 25 20.40 6.37 28.04
CA PHE A 25 19.90 6.34 29.42
C PHE A 25 21.02 5.96 30.40
N ARG A 26 20.82 6.28 31.68
CA ARG A 26 21.69 5.77 32.75
C ARG A 26 21.25 4.37 33.15
N GLY A 27 22.10 3.38 32.85
CA GLY A 27 21.82 1.97 33.13
C GLY A 27 21.53 1.67 34.60
N GLU A 28 22.32 2.21 35.53
CA GLU A 28 22.12 1.98 36.98
C GLU A 28 20.76 2.49 37.49
N ASP A 29 20.19 3.52 36.86
CA ASP A 29 19.00 4.20 37.37
C ASP A 29 17.71 3.59 36.80
N THR A 30 17.71 3.26 35.50
CA THR A 30 16.46 3.00 34.76
C THR A 30 16.39 1.67 34.00
N ARG A 31 17.49 0.90 33.94
CA ARG A 31 17.60 -0.32 33.09
C ARG A 31 16.50 -1.34 33.36
N ASN A 32 16.23 -1.61 34.64
CA ASN A 32 15.27 -2.62 35.07
C ASN A 32 13.91 -2.03 35.47
N SER A 33 13.71 -0.72 35.27
CA SER A 33 12.47 -0.01 35.59
C SER A 33 11.89 0.59 34.30
N PHE A 34 11.79 1.92 34.21
CA PHE A 34 11.15 2.62 33.11
C PHE A 34 11.72 2.24 31.74
N THR A 35 13.04 2.24 31.59
CA THR A 35 13.69 1.94 30.30
C THR A 35 13.46 0.49 29.90
N GLY A 36 13.47 -0.44 30.85
CA GLY A 36 13.12 -1.85 30.60
C GLY A 36 11.69 -2.02 30.06
N PHE A 37 10.72 -1.32 30.67
CA PHE A 37 9.34 -1.32 30.20
C PHE A 37 9.18 -0.64 28.83
N LEU A 38 9.89 0.46 28.58
CA LEU A 38 9.92 1.15 27.29
C LEU A 38 10.42 0.22 26.17
N PHE A 39 11.54 -0.47 26.38
CA PHE A 39 12.04 -1.46 25.41
C PHE A 39 11.04 -2.60 25.17
N GLY A 40 10.40 -3.10 26.24
CA GLY A 40 9.36 -4.11 26.13
C GLY A 40 8.17 -3.64 25.28
N ALA A 41 7.75 -2.38 25.45
CA ALA A 41 6.67 -1.78 24.69
C ALA A 41 7.06 -1.51 23.22
N LEU A 42 8.26 -1.00 22.96
CA LEU A 42 8.81 -0.82 21.60
C LEU A 42 8.86 -2.16 20.85
N LYS A 43 9.39 -3.21 21.48
CA LYS A 43 9.48 -4.56 20.91
C LYS A 43 8.12 -5.17 20.63
N LYS A 44 7.14 -5.03 21.53
CA LYS A 44 5.75 -5.46 21.31
C LYS A 44 5.13 -4.83 20.07
N GLN A 45 5.62 -3.66 19.67
CA GLN A 45 5.16 -2.92 18.51
C GLN A 45 6.02 -3.10 17.26
N GLY A 46 6.99 -4.01 17.29
CA GLY A 46 7.87 -4.30 16.15
C GLY A 46 8.90 -3.22 15.85
N ILE A 47 9.17 -2.32 16.80
CA ILE A 47 10.15 -1.25 16.65
C ILE A 47 11.50 -1.76 17.13
N GLU A 48 12.51 -1.71 16.26
CA GLU A 48 13.87 -2.17 16.56
C GLU A 48 14.66 -1.05 17.25
N ALA A 49 14.72 -1.13 18.57
CA ALA A 49 15.46 -0.17 19.38
C ALA A 49 16.84 -0.72 19.77
N PHE A 50 17.90 0.06 19.50
CA PHE A 50 19.23 -0.25 20.01
C PHE A 50 19.26 -0.03 21.52
N LYS A 51 19.73 -1.06 22.23
CA LYS A 51 19.92 -1.06 23.67
C LYS A 51 21.40 -1.14 23.98
N ASP A 52 21.95 -0.11 24.62
CA ASP A 52 23.31 -0.21 25.16
C ASP A 52 23.29 -1.08 26.43
N ASP A 53 23.41 -2.39 26.23
CA ASP A 53 23.36 -3.42 27.27
C ASP A 53 24.74 -3.76 27.85
N LYS A 54 25.80 -3.14 27.33
CA LYS A 54 27.15 -3.42 27.83
C LYS A 54 27.48 -2.41 28.91
N ASP A 55 27.60 -2.89 30.14
CA ASP A 55 28.45 -2.25 31.15
C ASP A 55 29.92 -2.33 30.66
N ILE A 56 30.27 -1.54 29.65
CA ILE A 56 31.63 -1.45 29.13
C ILE A 56 32.48 -0.86 30.24
N ARG A 57 33.54 -1.59 30.59
CA ARG A 57 34.50 -1.25 31.64
C ARG A 57 34.94 0.21 31.50
N LYS A 58 34.84 0.96 32.60
CA LYS A 58 35.31 2.34 32.76
C LYS A 58 36.70 2.51 32.14
N GLY A 59 36.83 3.32 31.08
CA GLY A 59 38.17 3.80 30.68
C GLY A 59 38.39 4.33 29.27
N GLU A 60 37.68 3.92 28.23
CA GLU A 60 38.11 4.23 26.85
C GLU A 60 36.99 4.78 25.97
N SER A 61 37.38 5.47 24.89
CA SER A 61 36.56 6.13 23.86
C SER A 61 35.24 5.42 23.55
N ILE A 62 34.22 6.17 23.09
CA ILE A 62 33.00 5.56 22.56
C ILE A 62 33.40 4.48 21.55
N ALA A 63 32.92 3.25 21.76
CA ALA A 63 33.24 2.14 20.88
C ALA A 63 32.74 2.49 19.46
N PRO A 64 33.51 2.22 18.39
CA PRO A 64 33.08 2.48 17.01
C PRO A 64 31.73 1.83 16.65
N GLU A 65 31.34 0.77 17.35
CA GLU A 65 30.01 0.15 17.27
C GLU A 65 28.88 1.08 17.73
N LEU A 66 29.07 1.82 18.82
CA LEU A 66 28.06 2.73 19.36
C LEU A 66 27.89 3.97 18.47
N ILE A 67 29.00 4.53 17.95
CA ILE A 67 28.94 5.63 16.98
C ILE A 67 28.12 5.19 15.76
N ARG A 68 28.41 4.00 15.21
CA ARG A 68 27.64 3.43 14.09
C ARG A 68 26.17 3.20 14.44
N ALA A 69 25.87 2.79 15.66
CA ALA A 69 24.48 2.63 16.11
C ALA A 69 23.75 3.97 16.18
N ILE A 70 24.39 5.03 16.71
CA ILE A 70 23.84 6.39 16.75
C ILE A 70 23.62 6.90 15.32
N GLU A 71 24.64 6.85 14.46
CA GLU A 71 24.59 7.31 13.08
C GLU A 71 23.59 6.50 12.23
N GLY A 72 23.39 5.23 12.56
CA GLY A 72 22.46 4.30 11.90
C GLY A 72 21.02 4.33 12.43
N SER A 73 20.68 5.19 13.38
CA SER A 73 19.35 5.24 14.01
C SER A 73 18.46 6.36 13.46
N HIS A 74 17.15 6.09 13.32
CA HIS A 74 16.20 7.05 12.76
C HIS A 74 15.65 8.06 13.78
N VAL A 75 15.39 7.62 15.02
CA VAL A 75 14.86 8.44 16.12
C VAL A 75 15.73 8.31 17.36
N PHE A 76 15.96 9.42 18.06
CA PHE A 76 16.71 9.43 19.31
C PHE A 76 15.78 9.63 20.50
N VAL A 77 15.93 8.81 21.54
CA VAL A 77 15.23 8.96 22.81
C VAL A 77 16.29 9.13 23.91
N VAL A 78 16.15 10.14 24.74
CA VAL A 78 17.08 10.41 25.85
C VAL A 78 16.31 10.37 27.16
N VAL A 79 16.63 9.42 28.03
CA VAL A 79 16.03 9.28 29.35
C VAL A 79 16.96 9.90 30.39
N PHE A 80 16.64 11.14 30.79
CA PHE A 80 17.32 11.83 31.87
C PHE A 80 16.85 11.30 33.21
N SER A 81 17.80 10.92 34.05
CA SER A 81 17.62 10.51 35.44
C SER A 81 18.49 11.36 36.35
N LYS A 82 18.26 11.28 37.65
CA LYS A 82 18.99 12.05 38.67
C LYS A 82 20.51 11.96 38.51
N ASP A 83 21.04 10.77 38.23
CA ASP A 83 22.48 10.52 38.14
C ASP A 83 22.99 10.40 36.68
N TYR A 84 22.20 10.79 35.68
CA TYR A 84 22.59 10.71 34.26
C TYR A 84 23.91 11.44 33.97
N ALA A 85 24.06 12.67 34.46
CA ALA A 85 25.27 13.47 34.24
C ALA A 85 26.50 12.97 35.01
N SER A 86 26.36 12.03 35.96
CA SER A 86 27.52 11.40 36.60
C SER A 86 28.29 10.47 35.64
N SER A 87 27.62 9.98 34.60
CA SER A 87 28.19 9.09 33.60
C SER A 87 28.77 9.86 32.42
N THR A 88 30.09 9.85 32.29
CA THR A 88 30.77 10.45 31.13
C THR A 88 30.39 9.78 29.82
N TRP A 89 30.01 8.49 29.86
CA TRP A 89 29.51 7.77 28.70
C TRP A 89 28.20 8.36 28.18
N CYS A 90 27.22 8.56 29.08
CA CYS A 90 25.94 9.17 28.75
C CYS A 90 26.13 10.60 28.18
N LEU A 91 27.06 11.37 28.75
CA LEU A 91 27.36 12.73 28.26
C LEU A 91 27.99 12.73 26.85
N ARG A 92 28.87 11.78 26.54
CA ARG A 92 29.48 11.66 25.20
C ARG A 92 28.48 11.13 24.17
N GLU A 93 27.63 10.16 24.53
CA GLU A 93 26.52 9.72 23.67
C GLU A 93 25.63 10.91 23.29
N LEU A 94 25.21 11.69 24.30
CA LEU A 94 24.35 12.84 24.09
C LEU A 94 24.99 13.88 23.16
N ALA A 95 26.29 14.15 23.32
CA ALA A 95 27.02 15.03 22.43
C ALA A 95 27.04 14.53 20.98
N HIS A 96 27.29 13.24 20.75
CA HIS A 96 27.26 12.68 19.39
C HIS A 96 25.86 12.62 18.78
N ILE A 97 24.84 12.33 19.59
CA ILE A 97 23.45 12.42 19.15
C ILE A 97 23.16 13.86 18.71
N TRP A 98 23.61 14.86 19.48
CA TRP A 98 23.44 16.27 19.14
C TRP A 98 24.12 16.62 17.80
N ASP A 99 25.35 16.18 17.57
CA ASP A 99 26.05 16.37 16.30
C ASP A 99 25.28 15.73 15.12
N CYS A 100 24.71 14.53 15.33
CA CYS A 100 23.91 13.84 14.32
C CYS A 100 22.62 14.59 13.97
N ILE A 101 21.91 15.15 14.95
CA ILE A 101 20.66 15.87 14.66
C ILE A 101 20.91 17.23 14.01
N GLN A 102 22.04 17.89 14.30
CA GLN A 102 22.42 19.15 13.65
C GLN A 102 22.74 18.94 12.16
N THR A 103 23.28 17.78 11.79
CA THR A 103 23.64 17.45 10.41
C THR A 103 22.51 16.82 9.60
N SER A 104 21.60 16.07 10.24
CA SER A 104 20.59 15.26 9.55
C SER A 104 19.13 15.56 9.92
N HIS A 105 18.86 16.53 10.79
CA HIS A 105 17.53 16.95 11.25
C HIS A 105 16.64 15.81 11.77
N ARG A 106 17.24 14.77 12.35
CA ARG A 106 16.50 13.63 12.90
C ARG A 106 15.79 13.97 14.21
N PRO A 107 14.63 13.36 14.51
CA PRO A 107 13.87 13.66 15.72
C PRO A 107 14.56 13.18 17.00
N LEU A 108 14.52 14.02 18.04
CA LEU A 108 15.02 13.71 19.38
C LEU A 108 13.92 13.94 20.43
N LEU A 109 13.74 12.96 21.30
CA LEU A 109 12.68 12.91 22.30
C LEU A 109 13.26 12.83 23.72
N PRO A 110 13.26 13.93 24.50
CA PRO A 110 13.72 13.89 25.89
C PRO A 110 12.61 13.38 26.84
N ILE A 111 13.01 12.55 27.79
CA ILE A 111 12.16 12.01 28.87
C ILE A 111 12.85 12.31 30.19
N PHE A 112 12.13 12.91 31.13
CA PHE A 112 12.65 13.31 32.44
C PHE A 112 12.13 12.35 33.52
N TYR A 113 12.90 11.29 33.78
CA TYR A 113 12.61 10.25 34.77
C TYR A 113 13.07 10.68 36.16
N ASP A 114 12.11 11.01 37.02
CA ASP A 114 12.33 11.39 38.42
C ASP A 114 13.35 12.53 38.61
N VAL A 115 13.44 13.43 37.61
CA VAL A 115 14.31 14.61 37.61
C VAL A 115 13.56 15.80 37.05
N ASP A 116 13.77 16.98 37.64
CA ASP A 116 13.15 18.20 37.14
C ASP A 116 13.79 18.63 35.82
N PRO A 117 13.03 18.88 34.73
CA PRO A 117 13.57 19.40 33.48
C PRO A 117 14.44 20.66 33.66
N SER A 118 14.10 21.53 34.62
CA SER A 118 14.87 22.73 34.95
C SER A 118 16.23 22.42 35.59
N GLN A 119 16.34 21.32 36.35
CA GLN A 119 17.62 20.87 36.90
C GLN A 119 18.56 20.38 35.80
N VAL A 120 18.03 19.66 34.81
CA VAL A 120 18.81 19.23 33.64
C VAL A 120 19.22 20.42 32.78
N ARG A 121 18.28 21.34 32.49
CA ARG A 121 18.49 22.52 31.64
C ARG A 121 19.48 23.53 32.23
N ASN A 122 19.40 23.77 33.53
CA ASN A 122 20.26 24.74 34.22
C ASN A 122 21.47 24.06 34.90
N GLN A 123 21.62 22.75 34.74
CA GLN A 123 22.61 21.89 35.41
C GLN A 123 22.76 22.20 36.91
N SER A 124 21.62 22.31 37.61
CA SER A 124 21.54 22.59 39.04
C SER A 124 21.31 21.32 39.86
N GLY A 125 21.43 21.39 41.20
CA GLY A 125 21.20 20.22 42.05
C GLY A 125 22.22 19.10 41.83
N ASP A 126 21.76 17.90 41.51
CA ASP A 126 22.65 16.74 41.35
C ASP A 126 23.49 16.81 40.07
N TYR A 127 22.99 17.45 39.02
CA TYR A 127 23.77 17.74 37.81
C TYR A 127 24.93 18.69 38.12
N GLN A 128 24.72 19.69 38.99
CA GLN A 128 25.78 20.60 39.42
C GLN A 128 26.90 19.84 40.14
N LYS A 129 26.54 18.92 41.05
CA LYS A 129 27.50 18.08 41.77
C LYS A 129 28.28 17.19 40.82
N ALA A 130 27.61 16.56 39.86
CA ALA A 130 28.25 15.71 38.85
C ALA A 130 29.29 16.50 38.02
N PHE A 131 28.93 17.70 37.55
CA PHE A 131 29.87 18.52 36.79
C PHE A 131 31.03 19.06 37.64
N ALA A 132 30.80 19.36 38.93
CA ALA A 132 31.89 19.75 39.83
C ALA A 132 32.91 18.60 39.99
N GLN A 133 32.46 17.35 40.03
CA GLN A 133 33.35 16.18 40.05
C GLN A 133 34.13 16.02 38.74
N HIS A 134 33.48 16.19 37.59
CA HIS A 134 34.16 16.12 36.29
C HIS A 134 35.23 17.21 36.13
N GLN A 135 34.96 18.43 36.61
CA GLN A 135 35.92 19.54 36.59
C GLN A 135 37.13 19.33 37.50
N GLN A 136 36.99 18.57 38.58
CA GLN A 136 38.10 18.20 39.46
C GLN A 136 38.97 17.07 38.89
N SER A 137 38.47 16.34 37.89
CA SER A 137 39.22 15.25 37.26
C SER A 137 40.19 15.78 36.21
N SER A 138 41.47 15.46 36.33
CA SER A 138 42.48 15.77 35.30
C SER A 138 42.31 15.00 33.98
N ARG A 139 41.29 14.13 33.90
CA ARG A 139 41.03 13.27 32.75
C ARG A 139 40.29 13.96 31.60
N PHE A 140 39.63 15.09 31.84
CA PHE A 140 38.74 15.72 30.88
C PHE A 140 39.20 17.13 30.54
N GLN A 141 39.11 17.49 29.26
CA GLN A 141 39.44 18.84 28.80
C GLN A 141 38.28 19.78 29.13
N GLU A 142 38.61 21.02 29.50
CA GLU A 142 37.61 22.06 29.79
C GLU A 142 36.64 22.27 28.61
N LYS A 143 37.15 22.14 27.37
CA LYS A 143 36.34 22.20 26.15
C LYS A 143 35.29 21.09 26.07
N GLU A 144 35.63 19.86 26.46
CA GLU A 144 34.71 18.71 26.45
C GLU A 144 33.57 18.92 27.47
N ILE A 145 33.92 19.37 28.68
CA ILE A 145 32.93 19.69 29.73
C ILE A 145 31.99 20.81 29.28
N LYS A 146 32.52 21.84 28.61
CA LYS A 146 31.73 22.94 28.07
C LYS A 146 30.72 22.45 27.03
N THR A 147 31.15 21.60 26.10
CA THR A 147 30.25 20.97 25.11
C THR A 147 29.14 20.17 25.78
N TRP A 148 29.44 19.37 26.81
CA TRP A 148 28.40 18.62 27.53
C TRP A 148 27.35 19.50 28.19
N ARG A 149 27.76 20.65 28.78
CA ARG A 149 26.83 21.61 29.39
C ARG A 149 25.91 22.22 28.34
N GLU A 150 26.48 22.68 27.22
CA GLU A 150 25.72 23.29 26.12
C GLU A 150 24.71 22.29 25.53
N VAL A 151 25.12 21.05 25.28
CA VAL A 151 24.23 20.02 24.73
C VAL A 151 23.09 19.68 25.69
N LEU A 152 23.37 19.56 27.00
CA LEU A 152 22.32 19.31 28.00
C LEU A 152 21.29 20.44 28.05
N GLU A 153 21.75 21.69 28.03
CA GLU A 153 20.87 22.86 28.01
C GLU A 153 19.95 22.83 26.78
N GLN A 154 20.50 22.55 25.61
CA GLN A 154 19.75 22.51 24.35
C GLN A 154 18.74 21.36 24.33
N VAL A 155 19.16 20.14 24.67
CA VAL A 155 18.28 18.96 24.65
C VAL A 155 17.18 19.07 25.71
N ALA A 156 17.49 19.57 26.92
CA ALA A 156 16.49 19.79 27.97
C ALA A 156 15.55 20.98 27.69
N SER A 157 15.83 21.77 26.65
CA SER A 157 14.94 22.84 26.18
C SER A 157 13.92 22.36 25.14
N LEU A 158 14.09 21.14 24.60
CA LEU A 158 13.12 20.52 23.71
C LEU A 158 11.86 20.07 24.47
N SER A 159 10.74 19.99 23.74
CA SER A 159 9.50 19.43 24.29
C SER A 159 9.65 17.93 24.52
N GLY A 160 9.28 17.48 25.71
CA GLY A 160 9.39 16.08 26.12
C GLY A 160 8.46 15.73 27.27
N TRP A 161 8.66 14.55 27.86
CA TRP A 161 7.79 14.04 28.94
C TRP A 161 8.43 14.21 30.30
N ASP A 162 7.82 15.05 31.14
CA ASP A 162 8.03 15.01 32.58
C ASP A 162 7.16 13.93 33.20
N ILE A 163 7.79 12.86 33.68
CA ILE A 163 7.11 11.68 34.24
C ILE A 163 7.18 11.61 35.77
N ARG A 164 7.64 12.68 36.43
CA ARG A 164 7.58 12.80 37.88
C ARG A 164 6.13 12.68 38.36
N ASN A 165 5.90 11.83 39.37
CA ASN A 165 4.59 11.60 39.98
C ASN A 165 3.48 11.12 39.02
N LYS A 166 3.82 10.57 37.85
CA LYS A 166 2.85 10.01 36.90
C LYS A 166 2.91 8.48 36.87
N GLN A 167 1.81 7.84 36.46
CA GLN A 167 1.85 6.42 36.13
C GLN A 167 2.69 6.21 34.86
N GLN A 168 3.66 5.30 34.93
CA GLN A 168 4.62 5.10 33.83
C GLN A 168 3.98 4.43 32.60
N HIS A 169 3.04 3.50 32.80
CA HIS A 169 2.47 2.71 31.72
C HIS A 169 1.75 3.57 30.65
N PRO A 170 0.80 4.48 30.99
CA PRO A 170 0.16 5.32 29.99
C PRO A 170 1.14 6.21 29.22
N VAL A 171 2.18 6.72 29.90
CA VAL A 171 3.19 7.58 29.26
C VAL A 171 4.09 6.78 28.32
N ILE A 172 4.44 5.54 28.67
CA ILE A 172 5.18 4.64 27.77
C ILE A 172 4.36 4.37 26.51
N GLU A 173 3.06 4.10 26.63
CA GLU A 173 2.18 3.91 25.46
C GLU A 173 2.14 5.15 24.56
N GLU A 174 2.05 6.35 25.16
CA GLU A 174 2.09 7.62 24.44
C GLU A 174 3.42 7.84 23.70
N ILE A 175 4.55 7.61 24.37
CA ILE A 175 5.89 7.71 23.78
C ILE A 175 6.04 6.75 22.60
N VAL A 176 5.65 5.48 22.79
CA VAL A 176 5.72 4.47 21.73
C VAL A 176 4.84 4.86 20.54
N GLN A 177 3.65 5.42 20.80
CA GLN A 177 2.78 5.90 19.74
C GLN A 177 3.37 7.12 19.00
N GLN A 178 4.02 8.04 19.71
CA GLN A 178 4.72 9.16 19.08
C GLN A 178 5.89 8.69 18.21
N ILE A 179 6.69 7.73 18.70
CA ILE A 179 7.78 7.11 17.95
C ILE A 179 7.24 6.44 16.68
N LYS A 180 6.14 5.69 16.77
CA LYS A 180 5.48 5.13 15.58
C LYS A 180 5.08 6.17 14.56
N ASN A 181 4.48 7.26 15.01
CA ASN A 181 4.04 8.34 14.13
C ASN A 181 5.24 8.98 13.43
N ILE A 182 6.39 9.09 14.11
CA ILE A 182 7.63 9.64 13.56
C ILE A 182 8.28 8.68 12.55
N LEU A 183 8.41 7.40 12.89
CA LEU A 183 9.01 6.38 12.01
C LEU A 183 8.16 6.14 10.75
N GLY A 184 6.87 6.47 10.81
CA GLY A 184 5.90 6.04 9.83
C GLY A 184 5.67 4.53 9.90
N CYS A 185 4.76 4.02 9.07
CA CYS A 185 4.50 2.59 9.03
C CYS A 185 5.67 1.83 8.39
N LYS A 186 6.50 1.18 9.21
CA LYS A 186 7.21 -0.06 8.82
C LYS A 186 6.25 -1.25 8.89
N PHE A 187 5.18 -1.21 8.11
CA PHE A 187 4.39 -2.41 7.81
C PHE A 187 4.50 -2.63 6.32
N SER A 188 5.35 -3.56 5.93
CA SER A 188 5.44 -4.01 4.55
C SER A 188 5.43 -5.52 4.54
N THR A 189 4.26 -6.10 4.82
CA THR A 189 3.92 -7.44 4.31
C THR A 189 4.01 -7.49 2.78
N LEU A 190 3.86 -6.33 2.11
CA LEU A 190 4.25 -6.12 0.73
C LEU A 190 5.74 -5.75 0.63
N PRO A 191 6.59 -6.51 -0.08
CA PRO A 191 7.95 -6.08 -0.37
C PRO A 191 7.89 -4.71 -1.04
N TYR A 192 8.40 -3.66 -0.37
CA TYR A 192 8.39 -2.27 -0.87
C TYR A 192 8.97 -2.18 -2.29
N ASP A 193 9.88 -3.11 -2.60
CA ASP A 193 10.51 -3.26 -3.91
C ASP A 193 9.56 -3.67 -5.04
N ASN A 194 8.34 -4.13 -4.78
CA ASN A 194 7.40 -4.55 -5.82
C ASN A 194 6.31 -3.52 -6.14
N LEU A 195 6.16 -2.46 -5.33
CA LEU A 195 5.14 -1.44 -5.56
C LEU A 195 5.66 -0.36 -6.51
N VAL A 196 4.95 -0.17 -7.63
CA VAL A 196 5.31 0.77 -8.69
C VAL A 196 4.10 1.65 -9.03
N GLY A 197 4.31 2.96 -9.16
CA GLY A 197 3.27 3.93 -9.55
C GLY A 197 2.25 4.31 -8.47
N MET A 198 2.38 3.79 -7.25
CA MET A 198 1.39 3.96 -6.17
C MET A 198 1.26 5.38 -5.64
N GLU A 199 2.35 6.17 -5.60
CA GLU A 199 2.33 7.53 -5.04
C GLU A 199 1.33 8.46 -5.73
N SER A 200 1.16 8.32 -7.05
CA SER A 200 0.18 9.11 -7.80
C SER A 200 -1.27 8.76 -7.42
N HIS A 201 -1.53 7.48 -7.14
CA HIS A 201 -2.84 7.00 -6.67
C HIS A 201 -3.08 7.46 -5.23
N PHE A 202 -2.08 7.37 -4.36
CA PHE A 202 -2.16 7.87 -2.99
C PHE A 202 -2.41 9.37 -2.94
N ALA A 203 -1.70 10.18 -3.72
CA ALA A 203 -1.95 11.63 -3.75
C ALA A 203 -3.41 11.96 -4.13
N LYS A 204 -4.01 11.19 -5.04
CA LYS A 204 -5.42 11.35 -5.45
C LYS A 204 -6.39 10.82 -4.38
N LEU A 205 -6.16 9.62 -3.84
CA LEU A 205 -7.00 9.03 -2.81
C LEU A 205 -6.92 9.79 -1.49
N SER A 206 -5.75 10.27 -1.07
CA SER A 206 -5.59 11.13 0.10
C SER A 206 -6.37 12.42 -0.04
N LYS A 207 -6.41 13.02 -1.25
CA LYS A 207 -7.30 14.15 -1.51
C LYS A 207 -8.76 13.73 -1.34
N LEU A 208 -9.20 12.64 -1.98
CA LEU A 208 -10.59 12.18 -1.87
C LEU A 208 -11.01 11.84 -0.44
N ILE A 209 -10.10 11.26 0.33
CA ILE A 209 -10.26 10.98 1.75
C ILE A 209 -10.30 12.29 2.54
N CYS A 210 -9.48 13.30 2.23
CA CYS A 210 -9.41 14.55 3.00
C CYS A 210 -10.36 15.67 2.53
N LEU A 211 -11.04 15.55 1.39
CA LEU A 211 -11.82 16.63 0.73
C LEU A 211 -13.26 16.82 1.24
N GLY A 212 -13.67 16.15 2.32
CA GLY A 212 -14.98 16.40 2.95
C GLY A 212 -14.95 17.67 3.83
N PRO A 213 -16.11 18.33 4.07
CA PRO A 213 -16.19 19.36 5.10
C PRO A 213 -15.66 18.79 6.42
N VAL A 214 -15.11 19.67 7.26
CA VAL A 214 -14.49 19.40 8.58
C VAL A 214 -15.53 18.95 9.61
N ASN A 215 -16.41 18.02 9.24
CA ASN A 215 -17.44 17.42 10.08
C ASN A 215 -17.24 15.91 10.06
N ASP A 216 -16.60 15.39 11.11
CA ASP A 216 -17.05 14.30 12.00
C ASP A 216 -17.87 13.08 11.49
N ASP A 217 -18.07 12.86 10.19
CA ASP A 217 -18.91 11.77 9.65
C ASP A 217 -18.08 10.61 9.03
N VAL A 218 -18.74 9.45 8.91
CA VAL A 218 -18.19 8.22 8.32
C VAL A 218 -18.11 8.36 6.80
N ARG A 219 -16.92 8.10 6.23
CA ARG A 219 -16.67 8.17 4.78
C ARG A 219 -16.64 6.78 4.15
N VAL A 220 -17.25 6.66 2.97
CA VAL A 220 -17.28 5.42 2.20
C VAL A 220 -16.69 5.69 0.82
N VAL A 221 -15.55 5.07 0.52
CA VAL A 221 -14.80 5.24 -0.73
C VAL A 221 -14.85 3.95 -1.54
N GLY A 222 -15.24 4.05 -2.80
CA GLY A 222 -15.24 2.93 -3.74
C GLY A 222 -14.00 2.93 -4.61
N ILE A 223 -13.33 1.80 -4.78
CA ILE A 223 -12.22 1.62 -5.75
C ILE A 223 -12.70 0.68 -6.86
N THR A 224 -12.65 1.13 -8.11
CA THR A 224 -13.13 0.37 -9.27
C THR A 224 -12.13 0.35 -10.42
N GLY A 225 -12.37 -0.50 -11.43
CA GLY A 225 -11.51 -0.66 -12.60
C GLY A 225 -11.40 -2.11 -13.09
N MET A 226 -10.74 -2.27 -14.23
CA MET A 226 -10.57 -3.54 -14.94
C MET A 226 -9.92 -4.64 -14.07
N GLY A 227 -10.22 -5.91 -14.33
CA GLY A 227 -9.56 -7.04 -13.66
C GLY A 227 -8.04 -6.99 -13.89
N GLY A 228 -7.23 -7.17 -12.83
CA GLY A 228 -5.76 -7.13 -12.94
C GLY A 228 -5.11 -5.74 -12.97
N ILE A 229 -5.89 -4.65 -12.88
CA ILE A 229 -5.36 -3.27 -12.90
C ILE A 229 -4.66 -2.81 -11.61
N GLY A 230 -4.61 -3.67 -10.57
CA GLY A 230 -3.95 -3.36 -9.30
C GLY A 230 -4.83 -2.75 -8.20
N LYS A 231 -6.16 -2.90 -8.27
CA LYS A 231 -7.10 -2.39 -7.23
C LYS A 231 -6.80 -2.94 -5.83
N SER A 232 -6.70 -4.27 -5.71
CA SER A 232 -6.38 -4.97 -4.47
C SER A 232 -5.02 -4.54 -3.91
N THR A 233 -4.02 -4.40 -4.79
CA THR A 233 -2.69 -3.90 -4.43
C THR A 233 -2.74 -2.48 -3.88
N LEU A 234 -3.52 -1.59 -4.52
CA LEU A 234 -3.73 -0.22 -4.07
C LEU A 234 -4.47 -0.17 -2.72
N GLY A 235 -5.52 -0.97 -2.55
CA GLY A 235 -6.27 -1.07 -1.30
C GLY A 235 -5.41 -1.56 -0.13
N ARG A 236 -4.65 -2.63 -0.33
CA ARG A 236 -3.71 -3.19 0.64
C ARG A 236 -2.65 -2.17 1.04
N ALA A 237 -1.99 -1.53 0.07
CA ALA A 237 -0.94 -0.57 0.34
C ALA A 237 -1.48 0.70 1.02
N LEU A 238 -2.70 1.14 0.68
CA LEU A 238 -3.36 2.24 1.38
C LEU A 238 -3.69 1.87 2.83
N TYR A 239 -4.26 0.69 3.06
CA TYR A 239 -4.55 0.17 4.40
C TYR A 239 -3.29 0.13 5.27
N GLU A 240 -2.21 -0.46 4.77
CA GLU A 240 -0.92 -0.51 5.48
C GLU A 240 -0.42 0.89 5.83
N ARG A 241 -0.58 1.87 4.91
CA ARG A 241 -0.12 3.25 5.11
C ARG A 241 -0.92 4.04 6.14
N ILE A 242 -2.24 3.90 6.22
CA ILE A 242 -3.10 4.78 7.05
C ILE A 242 -3.73 4.09 8.26
N SER A 243 -3.67 2.75 8.35
CA SER A 243 -4.35 1.99 9.41
C SER A 243 -3.97 2.42 10.82
N HIS A 244 -2.72 2.84 11.05
CA HIS A 244 -2.22 3.31 12.36
C HIS A 244 -2.99 4.51 12.92
N GLN A 245 -3.74 5.25 12.09
CA GLN A 245 -4.52 6.43 12.50
C GLN A 245 -5.91 6.07 13.04
N PHE A 246 -6.23 4.76 13.14
CA PHE A 246 -7.54 4.23 13.48
C PHE A 246 -7.43 3.22 14.63
N ASN A 247 -8.40 3.28 15.55
CA ASN A 247 -8.46 2.41 16.72
C ASN A 247 -8.91 0.99 16.34
N SER A 248 -9.89 0.90 15.43
CA SER A 248 -10.40 -0.36 14.87
C SER A 248 -9.97 -0.51 13.43
N ARG A 249 -9.51 -1.70 13.05
CA ARG A 249 -8.89 -1.95 11.75
C ARG A 249 -9.34 -3.30 11.22
N CYS A 250 -9.78 -3.35 9.97
CA CYS A 250 -10.16 -4.58 9.31
C CYS A 250 -9.78 -4.54 7.83
N TYR A 251 -9.22 -5.64 7.35
CA TYR A 251 -9.00 -5.88 5.93
C TYR A 251 -9.45 -7.29 5.57
N ILE A 252 -10.44 -7.38 4.69
CA ILE A 252 -10.93 -8.65 4.16
C ILE A 252 -10.43 -8.77 2.72
N ASP A 253 -9.51 -9.70 2.48
CA ASP A 253 -8.82 -9.88 1.18
C ASP A 253 -9.72 -10.33 0.04
N ASP A 254 -10.76 -11.12 0.33
CA ASP A 254 -11.68 -11.60 -0.69
C ASP A 254 -13.06 -11.82 -0.08
N VAL A 255 -13.88 -10.77 -0.14
CA VAL A 255 -15.26 -10.80 0.38
C VAL A 255 -16.10 -11.83 -0.36
N SER A 256 -15.94 -11.94 -1.69
CA SER A 256 -16.69 -12.91 -2.50
C SER A 256 -16.41 -14.34 -2.05
N LYS A 257 -15.13 -14.72 -1.91
CA LYS A 257 -14.73 -16.05 -1.45
C LYS A 257 -15.19 -16.34 -0.02
N LEU A 258 -15.04 -15.38 0.89
CA LEU A 258 -15.45 -15.53 2.28
C LEU A 258 -16.96 -15.73 2.39
N TYR A 259 -17.74 -14.96 1.63
CA TYR A 259 -19.18 -15.07 1.56
C TYR A 259 -19.64 -16.40 0.96
N GLN A 260 -19.00 -16.88 -0.11
CA GLN A 260 -19.33 -18.19 -0.71
C GLN A 260 -19.10 -19.35 0.27
N GLY A 261 -18.06 -19.27 1.11
CA GLY A 261 -17.74 -20.32 2.08
C GLY A 261 -18.64 -20.30 3.32
N TYR A 262 -18.95 -19.12 3.86
CA TYR A 262 -19.52 -18.98 5.21
C TYR A 262 -20.74 -18.04 5.28
N GLY A 263 -21.20 -17.51 4.15
CA GLY A 263 -22.28 -16.54 4.06
C GLY A 263 -22.00 -15.22 4.79
N THR A 264 -23.04 -14.41 4.98
CA THR A 264 -22.97 -13.12 5.69
C THR A 264 -22.37 -13.25 7.10
N LEU A 265 -22.68 -14.35 7.80
CA LEU A 265 -22.20 -14.58 9.17
C LEU A 265 -20.67 -14.72 9.23
N GLY A 266 -20.06 -15.41 8.26
CA GLY A 266 -18.61 -15.53 8.17
C GLY A 266 -17.92 -14.19 7.98
N VAL A 267 -18.50 -13.33 7.14
CA VAL A 267 -17.94 -12.00 6.90
C VAL A 267 -18.07 -11.11 8.14
N GLN A 268 -19.20 -11.15 8.85
CA GLN A 268 -19.37 -10.43 10.13
C GLN A 268 -18.39 -10.89 11.20
N LYS A 269 -18.16 -12.21 11.31
CA LYS A 269 -17.19 -12.77 12.25
C LYS A 269 -15.78 -12.27 11.96
N GLU A 270 -15.36 -12.28 10.70
CA GLU A 270 -14.05 -11.79 10.29
C GLU A 270 -13.89 -10.28 10.51
N LEU A 271 -14.94 -9.51 10.20
CA LEU A 271 -14.96 -8.08 10.44
C LEU A 271 -14.77 -7.75 11.92
N LEU A 272 -15.57 -8.36 12.79
CA LEU A 272 -15.54 -8.10 14.22
C LEU A 272 -14.26 -8.62 14.88
N SER A 273 -13.78 -9.80 14.49
CA SER A 273 -12.55 -10.38 15.07
C SER A 273 -11.33 -9.50 14.81
N GLN A 274 -11.19 -8.99 13.59
CA GLN A 274 -10.11 -8.06 13.24
C GLN A 274 -10.30 -6.68 13.88
N SER A 275 -11.52 -6.12 13.79
CA SER A 275 -11.79 -4.76 14.26
C SER A 275 -11.67 -4.60 15.78
N LEU A 276 -11.98 -5.66 16.53
CA LEU A 276 -11.93 -5.69 18.00
C LEU A 276 -10.66 -6.35 18.55
N ASN A 277 -9.87 -7.00 17.68
CA ASN A 277 -8.73 -7.83 18.07
C ASN A 277 -9.11 -8.96 19.06
N GLU A 278 -10.35 -9.45 18.96
CA GLU A 278 -10.91 -10.52 19.79
C GLU A 278 -11.01 -11.81 18.95
N ARG A 279 -10.28 -12.84 19.37
CA ARG A 279 -10.36 -14.17 18.76
C ARG A 279 -11.46 -14.96 19.47
N ASN A 280 -12.38 -15.55 18.72
CA ASN A 280 -13.51 -16.39 19.19
C ASN A 280 -14.76 -15.64 19.69
N LEU A 281 -15.24 -14.66 18.92
CA LEU A 281 -16.55 -14.07 19.17
C LEU A 281 -17.68 -15.07 18.90
N GLU A 282 -18.52 -15.32 19.91
CA GLU A 282 -19.74 -16.11 19.78
C GLU A 282 -20.84 -15.28 19.11
N ILE A 283 -20.98 -15.43 17.78
CA ILE A 283 -22.07 -14.82 17.02
C ILE A 283 -23.08 -15.89 16.63
N CYS A 284 -24.26 -15.84 17.25
CA CYS A 284 -25.29 -16.86 17.10
C CYS A 284 -26.02 -16.81 15.74
N ASN A 285 -26.19 -15.62 15.16
CA ASN A 285 -26.86 -15.40 13.88
C ASN A 285 -26.50 -14.04 13.27
N VAL A 286 -26.91 -13.79 12.02
CA VAL A 286 -26.60 -12.56 11.27
C VAL A 286 -27.13 -11.29 11.95
N SER A 287 -28.33 -11.35 12.53
CA SER A 287 -28.92 -10.20 13.22
C SER A 287 -28.13 -9.82 14.47
N ASN A 288 -27.70 -10.81 15.26
CA ASN A 288 -26.81 -10.62 16.40
C ASN A 288 -25.47 -10.05 15.95
N GLY A 289 -24.86 -10.60 14.88
CA GLY A 289 -23.62 -10.06 14.32
C GLY A 289 -23.74 -8.59 13.91
N THR A 290 -24.85 -8.21 13.27
CA THR A 290 -25.13 -6.82 12.87
C THR A 290 -25.24 -5.90 14.09
N LEU A 291 -25.94 -6.36 15.14
CA LEU A 291 -26.09 -5.62 16.39
C LEU A 291 -24.73 -5.43 17.10
N LEU A 292 -23.89 -6.47 17.15
CA LEU A 292 -22.55 -6.38 17.71
C LEU A 292 -21.65 -5.40 16.94
N VAL A 293 -21.72 -5.39 15.61
CA VAL A 293 -21.04 -4.38 14.78
C VAL A 293 -21.49 -2.98 15.20
N TRP A 294 -22.80 -2.78 15.33
CA TRP A 294 -23.36 -1.50 15.74
C TRP A 294 -22.91 -1.07 17.15
N GLU A 295 -23.08 -1.93 18.15
CA GLU A 295 -22.73 -1.63 19.54
C GLU A 295 -21.23 -1.37 19.73
N ARG A 296 -20.36 -2.14 19.04
CA ARG A 296 -18.92 -2.08 19.26
C ARG A 296 -18.19 -1.08 18.38
N LEU A 297 -18.68 -0.82 17.16
CA LEU A 297 -18.00 0.08 16.22
C LEU A 297 -18.61 1.48 16.13
N SER A 298 -19.82 1.71 16.68
CA SER A 298 -20.48 3.03 16.66
C SER A 298 -19.71 4.13 17.39
N ASN A 299 -18.84 3.80 18.32
CA ASN A 299 -17.99 4.76 19.04
C ASN A 299 -16.51 4.66 18.67
N ALA A 300 -16.15 3.76 17.76
CA ALA A 300 -14.77 3.53 17.36
C ALA A 300 -14.47 4.21 16.02
N LYS A 301 -13.33 4.90 15.96
CA LYS A 301 -12.77 5.37 14.68
C LYS A 301 -12.16 4.18 13.94
N ALA A 302 -12.87 3.66 12.94
CA ALA A 302 -12.54 2.43 12.24
C ALA A 302 -12.01 2.66 10.82
N LEU A 303 -11.05 1.84 10.40
CA LEU A 303 -10.66 1.67 8.99
C LEU A 303 -11.03 0.26 8.54
N ILE A 304 -11.95 0.16 7.60
CA ILE A 304 -12.44 -1.12 7.07
C ILE A 304 -12.18 -1.15 5.57
N VAL A 305 -11.51 -2.20 5.09
CA VAL A 305 -11.28 -2.43 3.66
C VAL A 305 -11.87 -3.77 3.25
N LEU A 306 -12.76 -3.72 2.26
CA LEU A 306 -13.50 -4.85 1.73
C LEU A 306 -13.05 -5.08 0.30
N ASP A 307 -12.17 -6.06 0.10
CA ASP A 307 -11.62 -6.37 -1.21
C ASP A 307 -12.45 -7.42 -1.95
N ASN A 308 -12.51 -7.29 -3.28
CA ASN A 308 -13.22 -8.19 -4.20
C ASN A 308 -14.72 -8.40 -3.86
N ALA A 309 -15.47 -7.32 -3.64
CA ALA A 309 -16.93 -7.38 -3.54
C ALA A 309 -17.57 -7.47 -4.94
N ASP A 310 -18.29 -8.55 -5.23
CA ASP A 310 -18.87 -8.83 -6.56
C ASP A 310 -20.38 -9.11 -6.56
N GLN A 311 -21.03 -9.04 -5.39
CA GLN A 311 -22.50 -9.11 -5.26
C GLN A 311 -22.99 -8.14 -4.19
N ASP A 312 -24.16 -7.52 -4.43
CA ASP A 312 -24.76 -6.57 -3.48
C ASP A 312 -24.98 -7.18 -2.08
N LYS A 313 -25.49 -8.42 -2.04
CA LYS A 313 -25.79 -9.15 -0.79
C LYS A 313 -24.59 -9.35 0.13
N GLN A 314 -23.37 -9.21 -0.39
CA GLN A 314 -22.17 -9.31 0.43
C GLN A 314 -22.06 -8.12 1.38
N LEU A 315 -22.41 -6.92 0.91
CA LEU A 315 -22.29 -5.68 1.67
C LEU A 315 -23.46 -5.46 2.64
N ASP A 316 -24.53 -6.27 2.53
CA ASP A 316 -25.65 -6.29 3.49
C ASP A 316 -25.23 -6.67 4.92
N MET A 317 -24.00 -7.16 5.10
CA MET A 317 -23.42 -7.53 6.40
C MET A 317 -23.46 -6.40 7.45
N PHE A 318 -23.47 -5.13 7.02
CA PHE A 318 -23.55 -3.96 7.90
C PHE A 318 -24.98 -3.47 8.10
N THR A 319 -25.86 -3.79 7.15
CA THR A 319 -27.12 -3.10 6.97
C THR A 319 -28.30 -3.95 7.39
N GLY A 320 -28.17 -5.28 7.45
CA GLY A 320 -29.31 -6.17 7.61
C GLY A 320 -30.41 -5.88 6.58
N GLY A 321 -30.04 -5.41 5.38
CA GLY A 321 -30.96 -4.97 4.32
C GLY A 321 -31.41 -3.50 4.39
N ARG A 322 -30.80 -2.64 5.23
CA ARG A 322 -31.11 -1.20 5.32
C ARG A 322 -29.91 -0.32 4.90
N VAL A 323 -29.93 0.14 3.65
CA VAL A 323 -28.81 0.84 2.98
C VAL A 323 -28.20 1.98 3.80
N ASP A 324 -28.99 2.71 4.58
CA ASP A 324 -28.58 3.84 5.41
C ASP A 324 -27.86 3.45 6.71
N LEU A 325 -27.71 2.16 7.04
CA LEU A 325 -27.04 1.71 8.27
C LEU A 325 -25.52 1.61 8.18
N LEU A 326 -24.92 1.46 6.99
CA LEU A 326 -23.45 1.33 6.85
C LEU A 326 -22.69 2.43 7.61
N ARG A 327 -23.19 3.67 7.55
CA ARG A 327 -22.61 4.83 8.25
C ARG A 327 -23.05 4.94 9.69
N LYS A 328 -24.29 4.56 10.01
CA LYS A 328 -24.82 4.60 11.38
C LYS A 328 -24.15 3.58 12.30
N CYS A 329 -23.50 2.58 11.72
CA CYS A 329 -22.77 1.53 12.43
C CYS A 329 -21.33 1.85 12.82
N LEU A 330 -20.80 3.00 12.38
CA LEU A 330 -19.41 3.34 12.58
C LEU A 330 -19.27 4.69 13.29
N GLY A 331 -18.23 4.79 14.13
CA GLY A 331 -17.93 6.01 14.84
C GLY A 331 -17.38 7.10 13.95
N ARG A 332 -17.42 8.33 14.48
CA ARG A 332 -16.96 9.54 13.79
C ARG A 332 -15.52 9.39 13.29
N GLY A 333 -15.28 9.90 12.08
CA GLY A 333 -13.97 9.84 11.42
C GLY A 333 -13.58 8.46 10.88
N SER A 334 -14.49 7.48 10.87
CA SER A 334 -14.26 6.17 10.25
C SER A 334 -14.21 6.24 8.73
N ILE A 335 -13.46 5.32 8.13
CA ILE A 335 -13.34 5.16 6.68
C ILE A 335 -13.64 3.72 6.29
N VAL A 336 -14.56 3.54 5.36
CA VAL A 336 -14.83 2.28 4.68
C VAL A 336 -14.34 2.37 3.25
N ILE A 337 -13.54 1.40 2.81
CA ILE A 337 -13.06 1.29 1.44
C ILE A 337 -13.63 0.00 0.85
N ILE A 338 -14.41 0.12 -0.22
CA ILE A 338 -15.01 -1.01 -0.93
C ILE A 338 -14.33 -1.13 -2.28
N ILE A 339 -13.75 -2.28 -2.56
CA ILE A 339 -13.06 -2.56 -3.82
C ILE A 339 -13.92 -3.51 -4.63
N SER A 340 -14.36 -3.06 -5.81
CA SER A 340 -15.19 -3.86 -6.70
C SER A 340 -14.80 -3.63 -8.16
N ARG A 341 -15.11 -4.58 -9.03
CA ARG A 341 -15.05 -4.38 -10.49
C ARG A 341 -16.30 -3.69 -11.02
N ASP A 342 -17.41 -3.77 -10.27
CA ASP A 342 -18.72 -3.30 -10.66
C ASP A 342 -19.07 -1.99 -9.94
N LYS A 343 -19.26 -0.93 -10.73
CA LYS A 343 -19.64 0.40 -10.21
C LYS A 343 -21.04 0.41 -9.61
N GLN A 344 -21.94 -0.46 -10.05
CA GLN A 344 -23.32 -0.48 -9.55
C GLN A 344 -23.36 -0.95 -8.10
N ILE A 345 -22.54 -1.94 -7.73
CA ILE A 345 -22.41 -2.40 -6.33
C ILE A 345 -21.97 -1.24 -5.44
N LEU A 346 -21.02 -0.42 -5.89
CA LEU A 346 -20.54 0.75 -5.15
C LEU A 346 -21.62 1.81 -5.00
N LYS A 347 -22.35 2.12 -6.08
CA LYS A 347 -23.46 3.09 -6.06
C LYS A 347 -24.61 2.65 -5.15
N ALA A 348 -24.98 1.37 -5.19
CA ALA A 348 -26.05 0.80 -4.39
C ALA A 348 -25.79 0.93 -2.87
N HIS A 349 -24.53 0.95 -2.46
CA HIS A 349 -24.12 1.03 -1.06
C HIS A 349 -23.71 2.44 -0.61
N GLY A 350 -24.19 3.46 -1.33
CA GLY A 350 -24.08 4.85 -0.92
C GLY A 350 -22.64 5.33 -0.77
N VAL A 351 -21.73 4.84 -1.61
CA VAL A 351 -20.34 5.31 -1.68
C VAL A 351 -20.32 6.81 -2.00
N ASP A 352 -19.57 7.59 -1.22
CA ASP A 352 -19.40 9.04 -1.43
C ASP A 352 -18.70 9.34 -2.75
N LEU A 353 -17.65 8.57 -3.02
CA LEU A 353 -16.67 8.83 -4.07
C LEU A 353 -16.19 7.52 -4.67
N ILE A 354 -16.25 7.40 -6.00
CA ILE A 354 -15.73 6.25 -6.73
C ILE A 354 -14.43 6.64 -7.43
N TYR A 355 -13.33 6.01 -7.00
CA TYR A 355 -12.02 6.11 -7.61
C TYR A 355 -11.82 5.00 -8.66
N GLN A 356 -11.81 5.37 -9.93
CA GLN A 356 -11.47 4.44 -11.00
C GLN A 356 -9.96 4.37 -11.22
N VAL A 357 -9.36 3.23 -10.91
CA VAL A 357 -7.93 2.96 -11.11
C VAL A 357 -7.61 2.98 -12.60
N LYS A 358 -6.61 3.78 -12.97
CA LYS A 358 -6.12 3.89 -14.35
C LYS A 358 -4.89 2.98 -14.56
N PRO A 359 -4.60 2.58 -15.80
CA PRO A 359 -3.34 1.89 -16.12
C PRO A 359 -2.11 2.68 -15.68
N LEU A 360 -0.99 1.98 -15.50
CA LEU A 360 0.29 2.62 -15.20
C LEU A 360 0.69 3.53 -16.35
N ASN A 361 1.29 4.67 -16.02
CA ASN A 361 1.97 5.48 -17.03
C ASN A 361 3.17 4.71 -17.60
N TYR A 362 3.68 5.16 -18.74
CA TYR A 362 4.76 4.49 -19.45
C TYR A 362 6.00 4.24 -18.57
N ASN A 363 6.44 5.22 -17.77
CA ASN A 363 7.63 5.10 -16.93
C ASN A 363 7.44 4.05 -15.82
N ASP A 364 6.26 4.04 -15.18
CA ASP A 364 5.92 3.04 -14.17
C ASP A 364 5.75 1.65 -14.78
N ALA A 365 5.18 1.56 -15.99
CA ALA A 365 5.06 0.31 -16.72
C ALA A 365 6.44 -0.29 -17.06
N VAL A 366 7.37 0.55 -17.57
CA VAL A 366 8.77 0.18 -17.80
C VAL A 366 9.42 -0.31 -16.51
N ARG A 367 9.29 0.45 -15.42
CA ARG A 367 9.90 0.10 -14.13
C ARG A 367 9.38 -1.23 -13.60
N LEU A 368 8.06 -1.47 -13.66
CA LEU A 368 7.46 -2.74 -13.26
C LEU A 368 7.98 -3.89 -14.13
N PHE A 369 8.03 -3.69 -15.45
CA PHE A 369 8.53 -4.68 -16.38
C PHE A 369 9.97 -5.06 -16.10
N CYS A 370 10.87 -4.07 -15.93
CA CYS A 370 12.28 -4.33 -15.65
C CYS A 370 12.49 -5.12 -14.36
N LYS A 371 11.72 -4.81 -13.31
CA LYS A 371 11.78 -5.57 -12.05
C LYS A 371 11.38 -7.03 -12.23
N LYS A 372 10.46 -7.33 -13.16
CA LYS A 372 9.97 -8.69 -13.38
C LYS A 372 10.83 -9.46 -14.40
N ALA A 373 11.26 -8.82 -15.48
CA ALA A 373 12.00 -9.42 -16.58
C ALA A 373 13.53 -9.42 -16.39
N PHE A 374 14.09 -8.45 -15.67
CA PHE A 374 15.54 -8.31 -15.49
C PHE A 374 15.98 -8.35 -14.01
N LYS A 375 15.03 -8.32 -13.06
CA LYS A 375 15.31 -8.16 -11.61
C LYS A 375 16.14 -6.90 -11.31
N ASN A 376 16.01 -5.89 -12.17
CA ASN A 376 16.73 -4.63 -12.07
C ASN A 376 15.82 -3.46 -12.50
N ASN A 377 16.30 -2.23 -12.38
CA ASN A 377 15.54 -1.02 -12.72
C ASN A 377 15.85 -0.46 -14.12
N TYR A 378 16.73 -1.09 -14.90
CA TYR A 378 17.11 -0.64 -16.25
C TYR A 378 16.89 -1.71 -17.31
N ILE A 379 16.72 -1.25 -18.55
CA ILE A 379 16.63 -2.09 -19.75
C ILE A 379 18.02 -2.27 -20.33
N MET A 380 18.37 -3.49 -20.73
CA MET A 380 19.57 -3.75 -21.53
C MET A 380 19.32 -3.29 -22.98
N SER A 381 20.27 -2.58 -23.59
CA SER A 381 20.13 -1.96 -24.93
C SER A 381 19.53 -2.90 -25.99
N ASP A 382 19.95 -4.16 -25.99
CA ASP A 382 19.55 -5.16 -26.98
C ASP A 382 18.07 -5.55 -26.88
N PHE A 383 17.42 -5.22 -25.77
CA PHE A 383 16.02 -5.54 -25.47
C PHE A 383 15.09 -4.33 -25.55
N GLU A 384 15.58 -3.13 -25.89
CA GLU A 384 14.79 -1.89 -25.85
C GLU A 384 13.56 -1.94 -26.76
N ASN A 385 13.76 -2.28 -28.04
CA ASN A 385 12.65 -2.42 -29.00
C ASN A 385 11.65 -3.51 -28.60
N LEU A 386 12.14 -4.63 -28.06
CA LEU A 386 11.27 -5.74 -27.62
C LEU A 386 10.49 -5.36 -26.37
N THR A 387 11.09 -4.58 -25.48
CA THR A 387 10.43 -4.03 -24.30
C THR A 387 9.31 -3.08 -24.72
N TYR A 388 9.54 -2.23 -25.71
CA TYR A 388 8.51 -1.36 -26.28
C TYR A 388 7.35 -2.18 -26.88
N ASP A 389 7.63 -3.24 -27.63
CA ASP A 389 6.61 -4.13 -28.19
C ASP A 389 5.77 -4.82 -27.09
N VAL A 390 6.39 -5.26 -25.99
CA VAL A 390 5.66 -5.83 -24.84
C VAL A 390 4.78 -4.78 -24.16
N LEU A 391 5.32 -3.60 -23.89
CA LEU A 391 4.63 -2.56 -23.13
C LEU A 391 3.50 -1.92 -23.93
N SER A 392 3.67 -1.75 -25.25
CA SER A 392 2.62 -1.27 -26.14
C SER A 392 1.44 -2.24 -26.17
N HIS A 393 1.70 -3.55 -26.11
CA HIS A 393 0.66 -4.56 -25.99
C HIS A 393 -0.05 -4.55 -24.63
N CYS A 394 0.69 -4.37 -23.53
CA CYS A 394 0.13 -4.33 -22.19
C CYS A 394 -0.65 -3.04 -21.88
N GLN A 395 -0.36 -1.93 -22.57
CA GLN A 395 -0.96 -0.61 -22.36
C GLN A 395 -1.00 -0.18 -20.88
N GLY A 396 0.07 -0.47 -20.13
CA GLY A 396 0.18 -0.12 -18.71
C GLY A 396 -0.60 -1.04 -17.76
N HIS A 397 -1.11 -2.19 -18.21
CA HIS A 397 -1.83 -3.15 -17.38
C HIS A 397 -0.89 -3.96 -16.45
N PRO A 398 -0.91 -3.75 -15.13
CA PRO A 398 0.08 -4.32 -14.20
C PRO A 398 0.19 -5.85 -14.25
N LEU A 399 -0.93 -6.57 -14.18
CA LEU A 399 -0.91 -8.03 -14.20
C LEU A 399 -0.32 -8.57 -15.53
N ALA A 400 -0.62 -7.91 -16.65
CA ALA A 400 -0.10 -8.35 -17.94
C ALA A 400 1.41 -8.12 -18.02
N ILE A 401 1.87 -6.95 -17.56
CA ILE A 401 3.30 -6.63 -17.45
C ILE A 401 4.02 -7.65 -16.57
N GLU A 402 3.43 -8.01 -15.44
CA GLU A 402 4.02 -8.97 -14.51
C GLU A 402 4.12 -10.38 -15.11
N VAL A 403 3.03 -10.89 -15.68
CA VAL A 403 3.01 -12.22 -16.32
C VAL A 403 4.00 -12.28 -17.47
N LEU A 404 4.00 -11.28 -18.36
CA LEU A 404 4.91 -11.27 -19.51
C LEU A 404 6.36 -11.09 -19.07
N GLY A 405 6.63 -10.12 -18.19
CA GLY A 405 7.97 -9.88 -17.68
C GLY A 405 8.55 -11.11 -16.99
N SER A 406 7.79 -11.77 -16.11
CA SER A 406 8.23 -13.02 -15.47
C SER A 406 8.41 -14.18 -16.45
N SER A 407 7.59 -14.28 -17.51
CA SER A 407 7.77 -15.32 -18.53
C SER A 407 9.02 -15.12 -19.40
N LEU A 408 9.52 -13.89 -19.47
CA LEU A 408 10.67 -13.47 -20.28
C LEU A 408 11.98 -13.38 -19.46
N PHE A 409 11.89 -13.56 -18.14
CA PHE A 409 13.04 -13.55 -17.25
C PHE A 409 14.08 -14.60 -17.66
N ASP A 410 15.35 -14.18 -17.65
CA ASP A 410 16.53 -15.02 -17.95
C ASP A 410 16.52 -15.65 -19.36
N LYS A 411 15.91 -14.97 -20.34
CA LYS A 411 15.87 -15.40 -21.74
C LYS A 411 16.62 -14.42 -22.64
N ASP A 412 17.23 -14.95 -23.70
CA ASP A 412 17.91 -14.15 -24.71
C ASP A 412 16.94 -13.42 -25.67
N VAL A 413 17.49 -12.53 -26.50
CA VAL A 413 16.77 -11.71 -27.47
C VAL A 413 15.97 -12.55 -28.49
N LEU A 414 16.48 -13.71 -28.91
CA LEU A 414 15.81 -14.59 -29.88
C LEU A 414 14.59 -15.25 -29.26
N HIS A 415 14.71 -15.71 -28.02
CA HIS A 415 13.61 -16.28 -27.25
C HIS A 415 12.54 -15.23 -26.96
N TRP A 416 12.91 -13.97 -26.67
CA TRP A 416 11.94 -12.88 -26.53
C TRP A 416 11.15 -12.64 -27.82
N ARG A 417 11.83 -12.57 -28.97
CA ARG A 417 11.18 -12.42 -30.28
C ARG A 417 10.20 -13.57 -30.56
N SER A 418 10.62 -14.80 -30.30
CA SER A 418 9.78 -15.98 -30.48
C SER A 418 8.57 -15.98 -29.54
N ALA A 419 8.77 -15.63 -28.26
CA ALA A 419 7.70 -15.53 -27.27
C ALA A 419 6.68 -14.44 -27.65
N LEU A 420 7.15 -13.27 -28.10
CA LEU A 420 6.30 -12.19 -28.60
C LEU A 420 5.49 -12.58 -29.84
N ALA A 421 6.10 -13.30 -30.78
CA ALA A 421 5.38 -13.84 -31.94
C ALA A 421 4.30 -14.83 -31.51
N SER A 422 4.62 -15.73 -30.58
CA SER A 422 3.68 -16.69 -30.01
C SER A 422 2.53 -15.99 -29.27
N LEU A 423 2.80 -14.93 -28.49
CA LEU A 423 1.77 -14.16 -27.77
C LEU A 423 0.77 -13.46 -28.70
N ARG A 424 1.21 -13.04 -29.89
CA ARG A 424 0.32 -12.46 -30.91
C ARG A 424 -0.67 -13.50 -31.44
N GLU A 425 -0.29 -14.77 -31.50
CA GLU A 425 -1.11 -15.87 -32.00
C GLU A 425 -1.93 -16.58 -30.89
N ASN A 426 -1.24 -16.99 -29.81
CA ASN A 426 -1.75 -17.74 -28.68
C ASN A 426 -1.62 -16.86 -27.43
N LYS A 427 -2.67 -16.07 -27.17
CA LYS A 427 -2.75 -15.16 -26.03
C LYS A 427 -2.48 -15.89 -24.70
N SER A 428 -1.90 -15.20 -23.72
CA SER A 428 -1.58 -15.81 -22.42
C SER A 428 -2.84 -16.17 -21.63
N LYS A 429 -3.02 -17.47 -21.36
CA LYS A 429 -4.21 -18.00 -20.66
C LYS A 429 -4.40 -17.38 -19.27
N SER A 430 -3.32 -17.19 -18.49
CA SER A 430 -3.43 -16.62 -17.14
C SER A 430 -3.94 -15.19 -17.12
N ILE A 431 -3.57 -14.37 -18.13
CA ILE A 431 -4.11 -13.02 -18.29
C ILE A 431 -5.59 -13.10 -18.67
N MET A 432 -5.93 -13.98 -19.62
CA MET A 432 -7.30 -14.16 -20.09
C MET A 432 -8.24 -14.62 -18.98
N ASP A 433 -7.84 -15.58 -18.14
CA ASP A 433 -8.65 -16.10 -17.05
C ASP A 433 -9.06 -14.98 -16.06
N VAL A 434 -8.15 -14.05 -15.73
CA VAL A 434 -8.46 -12.93 -14.81
C VAL A 434 -9.42 -11.91 -15.42
N LEU A 435 -9.25 -11.61 -16.71
CA LEU A 435 -10.13 -10.68 -17.44
C LEU A 435 -11.51 -11.30 -17.72
N ARG A 436 -11.56 -12.61 -17.94
CA ARG A 436 -12.77 -13.39 -18.25
C ARG A 436 -13.81 -13.35 -17.14
N ILE A 437 -13.40 -13.24 -15.87
CA ILE A 437 -14.31 -13.18 -14.72
C ILE A 437 -15.42 -12.13 -14.92
N SER A 438 -15.06 -10.92 -15.36
CA SER A 438 -16.04 -9.84 -15.59
C SER A 438 -16.95 -10.11 -16.79
N PHE A 439 -16.47 -10.85 -17.79
CA PHE A 439 -17.24 -11.28 -18.95
C PHE A 439 -18.21 -12.42 -18.59
N ASP A 440 -17.77 -13.42 -17.84
CA ASP A 440 -18.60 -14.58 -17.50
C ASP A 440 -19.83 -14.18 -16.65
N GLN A 441 -19.70 -13.12 -15.86
CA GLN A 441 -20.78 -12.51 -15.06
C GLN A 441 -21.80 -11.69 -15.88
N LEU A 442 -21.57 -11.46 -17.18
CA LEU A 442 -22.54 -10.80 -18.04
C LEU A 442 -23.68 -11.76 -18.42
N GLU A 443 -24.87 -11.20 -18.57
CA GLU A 443 -25.97 -11.88 -19.24
C GLU A 443 -25.65 -12.09 -20.73
N ASP A 444 -26.29 -13.08 -21.35
CA ASP A 444 -25.96 -13.53 -22.71
C ASP A 444 -26.05 -12.39 -23.74
N THR A 445 -27.06 -11.51 -23.64
CA THR A 445 -27.17 -10.34 -24.52
C THR A 445 -25.99 -9.39 -24.38
N HIS A 446 -25.54 -9.10 -23.17
CA HIS A 446 -24.40 -8.22 -22.91
C HIS A 446 -23.07 -8.87 -23.30
N LYS A 447 -22.96 -10.20 -23.21
CA LYS A 447 -21.82 -10.96 -23.76
C LYS A 447 -21.72 -10.76 -25.26
N GLU A 448 -22.83 -10.85 -25.99
CA GLU A 448 -22.82 -10.64 -27.44
C GLU A 448 -22.44 -9.21 -27.82
N ILE A 449 -22.89 -8.20 -27.07
CA ILE A 449 -22.47 -6.79 -27.24
C ILE A 449 -20.96 -6.65 -27.03
N PHE A 450 -20.42 -7.21 -25.94
CA PHE A 450 -18.99 -7.20 -25.66
C PHE A 450 -18.19 -7.82 -26.82
N LEU A 451 -18.64 -8.98 -27.33
CA LEU A 451 -17.98 -9.67 -28.44
C LEU A 451 -18.08 -8.88 -29.75
N ASP A 452 -19.20 -8.20 -30.02
CA ASP A 452 -19.34 -7.32 -31.20
C ASP A 452 -18.33 -6.17 -31.13
N ILE A 453 -18.24 -5.49 -29.97
CA ILE A 453 -17.27 -4.40 -29.75
C ILE A 453 -15.84 -4.92 -29.94
N ALA A 454 -15.50 -6.06 -29.32
CA ALA A 454 -14.15 -6.63 -29.41
C ALA A 454 -13.76 -7.07 -30.84
N CYS A 455 -14.72 -7.52 -31.64
CA CYS A 455 -14.43 -8.07 -32.96
C CYS A 455 -14.43 -7.02 -34.08
N PHE A 456 -15.40 -6.10 -34.08
CA PHE A 456 -15.71 -5.29 -35.26
C PHE A 456 -15.32 -3.82 -35.15
N PHE A 457 -15.19 -3.30 -33.93
CA PHE A 457 -14.87 -1.91 -33.67
C PHE A 457 -13.39 -1.79 -33.28
N ASN A 458 -12.79 -0.63 -33.58
CA ASN A 458 -11.38 -0.23 -33.41
C ASN A 458 -10.68 0.16 -34.73
N PHE A 459 -11.12 1.23 -35.38
CA PHE A 459 -10.37 1.80 -36.50
C PHE A 459 -9.19 2.68 -36.03
N PHE A 460 -9.29 3.36 -34.86
CA PHE A 460 -8.25 4.29 -34.36
C PHE A 460 -8.19 4.43 -32.81
N ASN A 461 -8.39 3.34 -32.05
CA ASN A 461 -8.45 3.32 -30.56
C ASN A 461 -9.69 3.98 -29.92
N GLU A 462 -10.48 4.71 -30.69
CA GLU A 462 -11.73 5.35 -30.28
C GLU A 462 -12.77 5.12 -31.40
N ASP A 463 -13.93 4.59 -31.05
CA ASP A 463 -15.05 4.39 -31.98
C ASP A 463 -16.19 5.35 -31.65
N ASP A 464 -16.78 5.96 -32.69
CA ASP A 464 -17.87 6.92 -32.50
C ASP A 464 -19.06 6.23 -31.82
N VAL A 465 -19.46 6.75 -30.65
CA VAL A 465 -20.53 6.18 -29.82
C VAL A 465 -21.82 6.01 -30.63
N LYS A 466 -22.15 6.97 -31.49
CA LYS A 466 -23.39 6.95 -32.27
C LYS A 466 -23.36 5.81 -33.29
N TYR A 467 -22.25 5.64 -33.99
CA TYR A 467 -22.08 4.54 -34.94
C TYR A 467 -22.16 3.16 -34.26
N VAL A 468 -21.50 3.00 -33.10
CA VAL A 468 -21.57 1.76 -32.33
C VAL A 468 -23.02 1.46 -31.92
N LYS A 469 -23.75 2.48 -31.42
CA LYS A 469 -25.16 2.32 -31.04
C LYS A 469 -26.03 1.91 -32.22
N GLU A 470 -25.90 2.55 -33.37
CA GLU A 470 -26.65 2.20 -34.59
C GLU A 470 -26.44 0.75 -35.02
N VAL A 471 -25.20 0.25 -34.98
CA VAL A 471 -24.89 -1.15 -35.34
C VAL A 471 -25.47 -2.13 -34.31
N LEU A 472 -25.38 -1.81 -33.02
CA LEU A 472 -25.95 -2.65 -31.96
C LEU A 472 -27.48 -2.66 -32.00
N ASP A 473 -28.12 -1.54 -32.31
CA ASP A 473 -29.58 -1.44 -32.54
C ASP A 473 -29.99 -2.31 -33.73
N PHE A 474 -29.25 -2.23 -34.84
CA PHE A 474 -29.50 -3.08 -36.03
C PHE A 474 -29.40 -4.57 -35.72
N ARG A 475 -28.54 -4.96 -34.77
CA ARG A 475 -28.40 -6.34 -34.28
C ARG A 475 -29.52 -6.77 -33.33
N GLY A 476 -30.45 -5.86 -33.01
CA GLY A 476 -31.57 -6.11 -32.11
C GLY A 476 -31.22 -6.04 -30.62
N PHE A 477 -30.10 -5.40 -30.27
CA PHE A 477 -29.72 -5.17 -28.87
C PHE A 477 -30.31 -3.86 -28.35
N ASN A 478 -30.18 -3.63 -27.04
CA ASN A 478 -30.43 -2.33 -26.41
C ASN A 478 -29.06 -1.66 -26.12
N PRO A 479 -28.58 -0.75 -26.98
CA PRO A 479 -27.22 -0.22 -26.88
C PRO A 479 -27.04 0.66 -25.65
N GLU A 480 -28.04 1.48 -25.29
CA GLU A 480 -27.92 2.38 -24.14
C GLU A 480 -27.71 1.59 -22.85
N TYR A 481 -28.57 0.60 -22.60
CA TYR A 481 -28.45 -0.24 -21.42
C TYR A 481 -27.20 -1.13 -21.48
N GLY A 482 -26.98 -1.80 -22.61
CA GLY A 482 -25.89 -2.76 -22.75
C GLY A 482 -24.51 -2.12 -22.64
N LEU A 483 -24.29 -0.95 -23.27
CA LEU A 483 -23.03 -0.21 -23.13
C LEU A 483 -22.83 0.28 -21.69
N GLN A 484 -23.88 0.75 -21.03
CA GLN A 484 -23.80 1.17 -19.63
C GLN A 484 -23.40 0.02 -18.71
N VAL A 485 -23.94 -1.19 -18.91
CA VAL A 485 -23.54 -2.40 -18.17
C VAL A 485 -22.05 -2.70 -18.36
N LEU A 486 -21.52 -2.60 -19.58
CA LEU A 486 -20.09 -2.80 -19.86
C LEU A 486 -19.21 -1.73 -19.21
N VAL A 487 -19.65 -0.46 -19.18
CA VAL A 487 -18.96 0.64 -18.48
C VAL A 487 -18.94 0.41 -16.98
N ASP A 488 -20.05 -0.03 -16.40
CA ASP A 488 -20.15 -0.27 -14.96
C ASP A 488 -19.28 -1.44 -14.51
N LYS A 489 -19.15 -2.49 -15.33
CA LYS A 489 -18.20 -3.60 -15.09
C LYS A 489 -16.76 -3.32 -15.51
N SER A 490 -16.44 -2.08 -15.88
CA SER A 490 -15.11 -1.64 -16.30
C SER A 490 -14.54 -2.43 -17.49
N LEU A 491 -15.41 -2.90 -18.40
CA LEU A 491 -15.04 -3.63 -19.62
C LEU A 491 -14.81 -2.69 -20.82
N ILE A 492 -15.42 -1.49 -20.78
CA ILE A 492 -15.16 -0.41 -21.73
C ILE A 492 -15.07 0.92 -20.98
N THR A 493 -14.47 1.91 -21.63
CA THR A 493 -14.59 3.33 -21.26
C THR A 493 -15.42 4.02 -22.32
N MET A 494 -16.32 4.89 -21.90
CA MET A 494 -17.19 5.65 -22.80
C MET A 494 -17.23 7.10 -22.34
N ASP A 495 -17.06 8.02 -23.29
CA ASP A 495 -17.34 9.44 -23.09
C ASP A 495 -18.50 9.90 -24.00
N SER A 496 -18.71 11.20 -24.16
CA SER A 496 -19.80 11.74 -24.99
C SER A 496 -19.70 11.40 -26.48
N ARG A 497 -18.51 11.09 -26.98
CA ARG A 497 -18.21 10.89 -28.41
C ARG A 497 -17.60 9.54 -28.72
N TRP A 498 -16.83 8.97 -27.79
CA TRP A 498 -15.99 7.82 -28.07
C TRP A 498 -16.22 6.66 -27.10
N ILE A 499 -16.17 5.45 -27.65
CA ILE A 499 -16.06 4.20 -26.91
C ILE A 499 -14.65 3.65 -27.10
N GLN A 500 -14.07 3.17 -26.00
CA GLN A 500 -12.76 2.54 -25.99
C GLN A 500 -12.81 1.22 -25.22
N MET A 501 -12.31 0.16 -25.85
CA MET A 501 -12.04 -1.14 -25.21
C MET A 501 -10.54 -1.37 -25.12
N HIS A 502 -10.05 -1.75 -23.94
CA HIS A 502 -8.63 -2.04 -23.74
C HIS A 502 -8.18 -3.22 -24.63
N ASP A 503 -6.97 -3.17 -25.18
CA ASP A 503 -6.47 -4.17 -26.13
C ASP A 503 -6.52 -5.62 -25.59
N LEU A 504 -6.16 -5.82 -24.31
CA LEU A 504 -6.29 -7.11 -23.63
C LEU A 504 -7.74 -7.62 -23.54
N LEU A 505 -8.74 -6.76 -23.37
CA LEU A 505 -10.15 -7.16 -23.38
C LEU A 505 -10.64 -7.48 -24.80
N ARG A 506 -10.13 -6.74 -25.78
CA ARG A 506 -10.37 -7.04 -27.20
C ARG A 506 -9.82 -8.41 -27.57
N ASP A 507 -8.60 -8.70 -27.11
CA ASP A 507 -7.95 -9.99 -27.27
C ASP A 507 -8.71 -11.10 -26.54
N LEU A 508 -9.27 -10.82 -25.36
CA LEU A 508 -10.15 -11.75 -24.66
C LEU A 508 -11.38 -12.08 -25.50
N GLY A 509 -12.08 -11.08 -26.06
CA GLY A 509 -13.25 -11.32 -26.90
C GLY A 509 -12.93 -12.18 -28.12
N LYS A 510 -11.83 -11.86 -28.82
CA LYS A 510 -11.33 -12.64 -29.96
C LYS A 510 -10.92 -14.06 -29.55
N TYR A 511 -10.30 -14.21 -28.38
CA TYR A 511 -9.94 -15.51 -27.81
C TYR A 511 -11.18 -16.36 -27.54
N ILE A 512 -12.21 -15.80 -26.90
CA ILE A 512 -13.48 -16.49 -26.59
C ILE A 512 -14.16 -17.00 -27.87
N VAL A 513 -14.23 -16.18 -28.92
CA VAL A 513 -14.84 -16.60 -30.20
C VAL A 513 -14.09 -17.78 -30.83
N ARG A 514 -12.77 -17.83 -30.69
CA ARG A 514 -11.90 -18.89 -31.25
C ARG A 514 -11.83 -20.13 -30.36
N GLU A 515 -12.10 -20.02 -29.06
CA GLU A 515 -11.83 -21.03 -28.02
C GLU A 515 -12.32 -22.44 -28.40
N LYS A 516 -13.58 -22.55 -28.85
CA LYS A 516 -14.19 -23.83 -29.22
C LYS A 516 -13.65 -24.43 -30.52
N SER A 517 -13.04 -23.64 -31.39
CA SER A 517 -12.60 -24.09 -32.71
C SER A 517 -11.40 -23.29 -33.25
N PRO A 518 -10.21 -23.35 -32.61
CA PRO A 518 -9.13 -22.38 -32.85
C PRO A 518 -8.60 -22.31 -34.29
N ARG A 519 -8.74 -23.39 -35.06
CA ARG A 519 -8.23 -23.50 -36.45
C ARG A 519 -9.33 -23.58 -37.51
N LYS A 520 -10.59 -23.39 -37.13
CA LYS A 520 -11.75 -23.58 -38.01
C LYS A 520 -12.60 -22.30 -38.04
N PRO A 521 -12.19 -21.27 -38.79
CA PRO A 521 -12.89 -19.97 -38.82
C PRO A 521 -14.35 -20.06 -39.24
N TRP A 522 -14.74 -21.05 -40.05
CA TRP A 522 -16.13 -21.30 -40.45
C TRP A 522 -17.05 -21.77 -39.30
N LYS A 523 -16.48 -22.10 -38.13
CA LYS A 523 -17.24 -22.43 -36.91
C LYS A 523 -17.32 -21.26 -35.91
N TRP A 524 -16.69 -20.12 -36.22
CA TRP A 524 -16.68 -18.97 -35.31
C TRP A 524 -17.98 -18.18 -35.45
N SER A 525 -18.45 -17.58 -34.35
CA SER A 525 -19.64 -16.72 -34.36
C SER A 525 -19.40 -15.39 -35.08
N ARG A 526 -18.13 -14.96 -35.20
CA ARG A 526 -17.72 -13.67 -35.78
C ARG A 526 -16.42 -13.82 -36.56
N LEU A 527 -16.27 -13.03 -37.62
CA LEU A 527 -15.06 -12.93 -38.44
C LEU A 527 -14.68 -11.46 -38.57
N TRP A 528 -13.45 -11.12 -38.20
CA TRP A 528 -12.94 -9.74 -38.20
C TRP A 528 -11.67 -9.57 -39.04
N ASP A 529 -11.03 -10.67 -39.43
CA ASP A 529 -9.82 -10.64 -40.27
C ASP A 529 -10.17 -11.06 -41.70
N PHE A 530 -9.70 -10.26 -42.67
CA PHE A 530 -9.98 -10.50 -44.08
C PHE A 530 -9.42 -11.84 -44.59
N LYS A 531 -8.27 -12.30 -44.08
CA LYS A 531 -7.71 -13.60 -44.47
C LYS A 531 -8.59 -14.75 -43.96
N ASP A 532 -9.10 -14.63 -42.74
CA ASP A 532 -10.01 -15.63 -42.18
C ASP A 532 -11.36 -15.63 -42.92
N PHE A 533 -11.87 -14.46 -43.30
CA PHE A 533 -13.04 -14.33 -44.18
C PHE A 533 -12.84 -15.03 -45.53
N LEU A 534 -11.70 -14.81 -46.19
CA LEU A 534 -11.38 -15.48 -47.46
C LEU A 534 -11.31 -17.02 -47.32
N LYS A 535 -10.74 -17.53 -46.21
CA LYS A 535 -10.71 -18.99 -45.95
C LYS A 535 -12.11 -19.57 -45.84
N VAL A 536 -13.02 -18.89 -45.15
CA VAL A 536 -14.42 -19.30 -45.01
C VAL A 536 -15.12 -19.30 -46.36
N MET A 537 -14.97 -18.22 -47.14
CA MET A 537 -15.53 -18.12 -48.49
C MET A 537 -14.98 -19.17 -49.47
N SER A 538 -13.73 -19.60 -49.28
CA SER A 538 -13.09 -20.61 -50.13
C SER A 538 -13.52 -22.03 -49.78
N ASN A 539 -13.76 -22.32 -48.49
CA ASN A 539 -14.27 -23.62 -48.04
C ASN A 539 -15.76 -23.81 -48.32
N ASN A 540 -16.57 -22.74 -48.36
CA ASN A 540 -17.99 -22.80 -48.72
C ASN A 540 -18.25 -23.06 -50.22
N LYS A 541 -17.21 -23.21 -51.05
CA LYS A 541 -17.34 -23.63 -52.45
C LYS A 541 -17.33 -25.16 -52.64
N VAL A 542 -17.30 -25.93 -51.54
CA VAL A 542 -17.31 -27.40 -51.55
C VAL A 542 -18.38 -27.92 -50.60
N GLU A 543 -19.64 -27.58 -50.85
CA GLU A 543 -20.82 -28.36 -50.44
C GLU A 543 -21.84 -28.38 -51.58
#